data_AF-A0A6C0CQK7-F1
#
_entry.id   AF-A0A6C0CQK7-F1
#
_cell.length_a   1.000
_cell.length_b   1.000
_cell.length_c   1.000
_cell.angle_alpha   90.00
_cell.angle_beta   90.00
_cell.angle_gamma   90.00
#
_symmetry.space_group_name_H-M   'P 1'
#
loop_
_entity.id
_entity.type
_entity.pdbx_description
1 polymer ?
#
loop_
_entity_poly.entity_id
_entity_poly.type
_entity_poly.pdbx_seq_one_letter_code
_entity_poly.pdbx_strand_id
1 'polypeptide(L)'
;MYSSMIDIYTIPTNFIYFFIIIGLFDYVLIYLFGKKSRWFQLHSITNLYICYLIYDDVKNVLMNPVSSLNTLVKSDSVFTCISLHTYHCVMFNLTPMDRFHHGLFVFLGAVPMLLFWRGPFIQLNMLSTCGLPGAIDYFTLCLVKHNYIHKLTQKNISAIINNYIRFPGTVIASTLCYIGYMENKIILHPVCIIYGMYLTYFNGAYFSKLAIENNMVHKINHRNLLVSGTQK
;
A
#
# COMPACT_ATOMS: atom_id res chain seq x y z
N MET A 1 10.06 14.88 23.22
CA MET A 1 10.34 13.47 23.55
C MET A 1 9.03 12.70 23.40
N TYR A 2 8.89 11.86 22.37
CA TYR A 2 7.61 11.19 22.08
C TYR A 2 7.35 10.03 23.05
N SER A 3 6.89 10.38 24.25
CA SER A 3 6.05 9.49 25.03
C SER A 3 4.61 9.67 24.55
N SER A 4 4.21 8.87 23.58
CA SER A 4 2.85 8.32 23.59
C SER A 4 2.91 7.12 22.68
N MET A 5 3.00 5.94 23.30
CA MET A 5 2.48 4.75 22.65
C MET A 5 1.07 5.07 22.17
N ILE A 6 0.61 4.47 21.06
CA ILE A 6 -0.83 4.42 20.83
C ILE A 6 -1.47 3.98 22.13
N ASP A 7 -2.51 4.69 22.55
CA ASP A 7 -3.30 4.23 23.67
C ASP A 7 -3.81 2.83 23.30
N ILE A 8 -3.21 1.81 23.92
CA ILE A 8 -3.44 0.41 23.57
C ILE A 8 -4.93 0.06 23.71
N TYR A 9 -5.64 0.77 24.58
CA TYR A 9 -7.07 0.63 24.80
C TYR A 9 -7.91 1.15 23.63
N THR A 10 -7.36 2.06 22.81
CA THR A 10 -8.04 2.57 21.60
C THR A 10 -7.84 1.70 20.37
N ILE A 11 -6.86 0.77 20.37
CA ILE A 11 -6.56 -0.09 19.22
C ILE A 11 -7.79 -0.91 18.79
N PRO A 12 -8.49 -1.63 19.68
CA PRO A 12 -9.64 -2.43 19.27
C PRO A 12 -10.75 -1.55 18.68
N THR A 13 -11.05 -0.42 19.32
CA THR A 13 -12.10 0.51 18.88
C THR A 13 -11.80 1.09 17.51
N ASN A 14 -10.57 1.57 17.28
CA ASN A 14 -10.15 2.09 15.99
C ASN A 14 -10.16 1.02 14.91
N PHE A 15 -9.67 -0.19 15.22
CA PHE A 15 -9.71 -1.30 14.28
C PHE A 15 -11.15 -1.65 13.88
N ILE A 16 -12.06 -1.79 14.85
CA ILE A 16 -13.48 -2.06 14.57
C ILE A 16 -14.10 -0.94 13.73
N TYR A 17 -13.81 0.31 14.06
CA TYR A 17 -14.30 1.48 13.31
C TYR A 17 -13.88 1.42 11.84
N PHE A 18 -12.58 1.24 11.55
CA PHE A 18 -12.10 1.14 10.18
C PHE A 18 -12.58 -0.13 9.47
N PHE A 19 -12.69 -1.27 10.17
CA PHE A 19 -13.26 -2.50 9.61
C PHE A 19 -14.72 -2.31 9.16
N ILE A 20 -15.53 -1.59 9.94
CA ILE A 20 -16.91 -1.22 9.56
C ILE A 20 -16.89 -0.29 8.34
N ILE A 21 -16.01 0.72 8.30
CA ILE A 21 -15.87 1.59 7.11
C ILE A 21 -15.56 0.77 5.85
N ILE A 22 -14.63 -0.18 5.93
CA ILE A 22 -14.32 -1.07 4.78
C ILE A 22 -15.55 -1.87 4.36
N GLY A 23 -16.30 -2.42 5.33
CA GLY A 23 -17.56 -3.12 5.04
C GLY A 23 -18.61 -2.23 4.36
N LEU A 24 -18.72 -0.97 4.79
CA LEU A 24 -19.61 0.02 4.17
C LEU A 24 -19.18 0.37 2.75
N PHE A 25 -17.88 0.59 2.50
CA PHE A 25 -17.36 0.80 1.15
C PHE A 25 -17.70 -0.37 0.25
N ASP A 26 -17.48 -1.60 0.72
CA ASP A 26 -17.78 -2.82 -0.05
C ASP A 26 -19.28 -2.94 -0.35
N TYR A 27 -20.15 -2.68 0.63
CA TYR A 27 -21.60 -2.66 0.43
C TYR A 27 -22.03 -1.65 -0.63
N VAL A 28 -21.56 -0.39 -0.52
CA VAL A 28 -21.88 0.69 -1.46
C VAL A 28 -21.36 0.37 -2.87
N LEU A 29 -20.14 -0.15 -2.98
CA LEU A 29 -19.56 -0.53 -4.27
C LEU A 29 -20.32 -1.67 -4.95
N ILE A 30 -20.73 -2.69 -4.18
CA ILE A 30 -21.58 -3.77 -4.72
C ILE A 30 -22.91 -3.21 -5.21
N TYR A 31 -23.51 -2.28 -4.48
CA TYR A 31 -24.76 -1.64 -4.88
C TYR A 31 -24.61 -0.84 -6.19
N LEU A 32 -23.52 -0.08 -6.34
CA LEU A 32 -23.30 0.79 -7.50
C LEU A 32 -22.76 0.06 -8.74
N PHE A 33 -21.86 -0.91 -8.57
CA PHE A 33 -21.08 -1.51 -9.66
C PHE A 33 -21.20 -3.04 -9.73
N GLY A 34 -21.93 -3.66 -8.79
CA GLY A 34 -22.09 -5.10 -8.71
C GLY A 34 -20.87 -5.85 -8.17
N LYS A 35 -20.97 -7.18 -8.14
CA LYS A 35 -19.94 -8.06 -7.54
C LYS A 35 -18.74 -8.33 -8.46
N LYS A 36 -18.82 -7.92 -9.73
CA LYS A 36 -17.74 -8.17 -10.71
C LYS A 36 -16.50 -7.37 -10.30
N SER A 37 -15.37 -8.04 -10.10
CA SER A 37 -14.14 -7.38 -9.58
C SER A 37 -14.31 -6.67 -8.22
N ARG A 38 -15.26 -7.10 -7.38
CA ARG A 38 -15.54 -6.55 -6.04
C ARG A 38 -14.28 -6.22 -5.24
N TRP A 39 -13.35 -7.18 -5.13
CA TRP A 39 -12.09 -6.96 -4.41
C TRP A 39 -11.27 -5.79 -4.97
N PHE A 40 -11.15 -5.68 -6.29
CA PHE A 40 -10.39 -4.62 -6.92
C PHE A 40 -11.06 -3.25 -6.78
N GLN A 41 -12.39 -3.21 -6.80
CA GLN A 41 -13.14 -1.99 -6.51
C GLN A 41 -12.89 -1.51 -5.07
N LEU A 42 -13.06 -2.42 -4.10
CA LEU A 42 -12.89 -2.14 -2.68
C LEU A 42 -11.47 -1.68 -2.36
N HIS A 43 -10.48 -2.39 -2.91
CA HIS A 43 -9.08 -2.06 -2.69
C HIS A 43 -8.71 -0.71 -3.32
N SER A 44 -9.25 -0.38 -4.51
CA SER A 44 -9.00 0.91 -5.15
C SER A 44 -9.56 2.09 -4.36
N ILE A 45 -10.84 2.02 -3.92
CA ILE A 45 -11.45 3.12 -3.16
C ILE A 45 -10.79 3.29 -1.80
N THR A 46 -10.41 2.20 -1.15
CA THR A 46 -9.75 2.25 0.16
C THR A 46 -8.37 2.88 0.05
N ASN A 47 -7.62 2.56 -1.00
CA ASN A 47 -6.31 3.16 -1.24
C ASN A 47 -6.43 4.67 -1.56
N LEU A 48 -7.49 5.09 -2.25
CA LEU A 48 -7.80 6.51 -2.43
C LEU A 48 -8.16 7.20 -1.10
N TYR A 49 -8.91 6.53 -0.24
CA TYR A 49 -9.20 7.01 1.10
C TYR A 49 -7.94 7.14 1.97
N ILE A 50 -7.00 6.18 1.87
CA ILE A 50 -5.68 6.31 2.49
C ILE A 50 -4.95 7.56 1.99
N CYS A 51 -4.95 7.84 0.68
CA CYS A 51 -4.37 9.08 0.13
C CYS A 51 -4.98 10.33 0.76
N TYR A 52 -6.30 10.35 0.97
CA TYR A 52 -6.98 11.46 1.63
C TYR A 52 -6.52 11.63 3.09
N LEU A 53 -6.44 10.54 3.85
CA LEU A 53 -6.02 10.58 5.26
C LEU A 53 -4.60 11.11 5.47
N ILE A 54 -3.70 10.84 4.51
CA ILE A 54 -2.27 11.15 4.64
C ILE A 54 -1.83 12.40 3.88
N TYR A 55 -2.75 13.09 3.19
CA TYR A 55 -2.41 14.13 2.23
C TYR A 55 -1.54 15.24 2.85
N ASP A 56 -1.96 15.79 3.99
CA ASP A 56 -1.23 16.89 4.64
C ASP A 56 0.13 16.43 5.18
N ASP A 57 0.20 15.23 5.77
CA ASP A 57 1.44 14.66 6.30
C ASP A 57 2.47 14.41 5.19
N VAL A 58 2.02 13.85 4.07
CA VAL A 58 2.87 13.62 2.88
C VAL A 58 3.33 14.94 2.27
N LYS A 59 2.43 15.92 2.14
CA LYS A 59 2.81 17.24 1.64
C LYS A 59 3.86 17.89 2.53
N ASN A 60 3.69 17.80 3.85
CA ASN A 60 4.63 18.35 4.83
C ASN A 60 5.99 17.66 4.76
N VAL A 61 6.04 16.32 4.64
CA VAL A 61 7.31 15.60 4.56
C VAL A 61 8.05 15.83 3.24
N LEU A 62 7.33 16.03 2.13
CA LEU A 62 7.99 16.32 0.85
C LEU A 62 8.52 17.76 0.78
N MET A 63 7.81 18.72 1.37
CA MET A 63 8.23 20.13 1.36
C MET A 63 9.30 20.43 2.43
N ASN A 64 9.28 19.70 3.54
CA ASN A 64 10.09 19.97 4.73
C ASN A 64 10.60 18.66 5.36
N PRO A 65 11.43 17.87 4.65
CA PRO A 65 11.71 16.47 4.98
C PRO A 65 12.38 16.24 6.33
N VAL A 66 13.18 17.19 6.82
CA VAL A 66 13.88 17.05 8.10
C VAL A 66 13.05 17.64 9.24
N SER A 67 12.50 18.85 9.08
CA SER A 67 11.74 19.51 10.15
C SER A 67 10.39 18.85 10.41
N SER A 68 9.74 18.28 9.39
CA SER A 68 8.48 17.53 9.55
C SER A 68 8.63 16.25 10.37
N LEU A 69 9.82 15.68 10.53
CA LEU A 69 10.01 14.48 11.35
C LEU A 69 9.65 14.70 12.83
N ASN A 70 9.50 15.96 13.26
CA ASN A 70 8.99 16.36 14.57
C ASN A 70 7.46 16.55 14.61
N THR A 71 6.71 16.06 13.63
CA THR A 71 5.24 16.11 13.67
C THR A 71 4.67 14.74 14.00
N LEU A 72 3.75 14.70 14.96
CA LEU A 72 2.93 13.51 15.20
C LEU A 72 1.90 13.40 14.08
N VAL A 73 1.76 12.19 13.57
CA VAL A 73 0.80 11.84 12.54
C VAL A 73 -0.25 10.88 13.09
N LYS A 74 -1.46 10.95 12.54
CA LYS A 74 -2.54 10.02 12.91
C LYS A 74 -2.27 8.63 12.33
N SER A 75 -2.65 7.60 13.07
CA SER A 75 -2.48 6.19 12.65
C SER A 75 -3.63 5.68 11.77
N ASP A 76 -4.58 6.55 11.41
CA ASP A 76 -5.80 6.23 10.66
C ASP A 76 -5.51 5.48 9.34
N SER A 77 -4.47 5.89 8.61
CA SER A 77 -4.02 5.25 7.37
C SER A 77 -3.56 3.81 7.61
N VAL A 78 -2.83 3.57 8.70
CA VAL A 78 -2.31 2.26 9.09
C VAL A 78 -3.46 1.35 9.54
N PHE A 79 -4.40 1.87 10.34
CA PHE A 79 -5.60 1.14 10.72
C PHE A 79 -6.46 0.79 9.51
N THR A 80 -6.62 1.72 8.56
CA THR A 80 -7.34 1.49 7.30
C THR A 80 -6.67 0.37 6.51
N CYS A 81 -5.34 0.42 6.35
CA CYS A 81 -4.57 -0.63 5.67
C CYS A 81 -4.75 -2.00 6.33
N ILE A 82 -4.55 -2.10 7.65
CA ILE A 82 -4.70 -3.37 8.38
C ILE A 82 -6.14 -3.88 8.25
N SER A 83 -7.14 -3.01 8.43
CA SER A 83 -8.56 -3.37 8.34
C SER A 83 -8.95 -3.88 6.95
N LEU A 84 -8.49 -3.25 5.88
CA LEU A 84 -8.72 -3.71 4.50
C LEU A 84 -8.20 -5.13 4.27
N HIS A 85 -6.98 -5.39 4.74
CA HIS A 85 -6.32 -6.67 4.55
C HIS A 85 -6.89 -7.76 5.47
N THR A 86 -7.31 -7.43 6.69
CA THR A 86 -8.08 -8.37 7.52
C THR A 86 -9.43 -8.69 6.90
N TYR A 87 -10.14 -7.68 6.37
CA TYR A 87 -11.40 -7.87 5.66
C TYR A 87 -11.21 -8.78 4.43
N HIS A 88 -10.11 -8.61 3.68
CA HIS A 88 -9.75 -9.48 2.57
C HIS A 88 -9.62 -10.94 2.99
N CYS A 89 -8.86 -11.19 4.07
CA CYS A 89 -8.65 -12.53 4.61
C CYS A 89 -9.94 -13.21 5.09
N VAL A 90 -10.93 -12.43 5.57
CA VAL A 90 -12.21 -12.97 6.07
C VAL A 90 -13.21 -13.19 4.93
N MET A 91 -13.28 -12.27 3.96
CA MET A 91 -14.38 -12.20 2.99
C MET A 91 -14.04 -12.75 1.60
N PHE A 92 -12.77 -13.06 1.32
CA PHE A 92 -12.30 -13.51 0.01
C PHE A 92 -11.30 -14.67 0.12
N ASN A 93 -11.20 -15.44 -0.96
CA ASN A 93 -10.22 -16.51 -1.07
C ASN A 93 -8.83 -15.94 -1.37
N LEU A 94 -7.85 -16.34 -0.57
CA LEU A 94 -6.47 -15.87 -0.69
C LEU A 94 -5.65 -16.76 -1.62
N THR A 95 -4.95 -16.15 -2.58
CA THR A 95 -3.91 -16.84 -3.34
C THR A 95 -2.67 -17.08 -2.48
N PRO A 96 -1.72 -17.95 -2.89
CA PRO A 96 -0.44 -18.09 -2.20
C PRO A 96 0.33 -16.76 -2.09
N MET A 97 0.30 -15.96 -3.16
CA MET A 97 0.93 -14.63 -3.18
C MET A 97 0.26 -13.67 -2.19
N ASP A 98 -1.06 -13.72 -2.07
CA ASP A 98 -1.80 -12.96 -1.07
C ASP A 98 -1.37 -13.36 0.34
N ARG A 99 -1.30 -14.66 0.65
CA ARG A 99 -0.88 -15.12 1.98
C ARG A 99 0.53 -14.64 2.35
N PHE A 100 1.46 -14.67 1.39
CA PHE A 100 2.80 -14.11 1.58
C PHE A 100 2.75 -12.60 1.89
N HIS A 101 1.99 -11.83 1.10
CA HIS A 101 1.84 -10.39 1.28
C HIS A 101 1.23 -10.03 2.64
N HIS A 102 0.12 -10.69 3.02
CA HIS A 102 -0.55 -10.45 4.30
C HIS A 102 0.36 -10.81 5.47
N GLY A 103 1.00 -11.98 5.42
CA GLY A 103 1.92 -12.43 6.46
C GLY A 103 3.07 -11.45 6.67
N LEU A 104 3.85 -11.19 5.62
CA LEU A 104 5.09 -10.45 5.74
C LEU A 104 4.91 -8.94 5.82
N PHE A 105 4.03 -8.35 5.01
CA PHE A 105 3.94 -6.90 4.89
C PHE A 105 2.81 -6.28 5.70
N VAL A 106 1.74 -7.01 5.99
CA VAL A 106 0.63 -6.50 6.80
C VAL A 106 0.84 -6.86 8.27
N PHE A 107 0.89 -8.16 8.61
CA PHE A 107 1.00 -8.58 10.00
C PHE A 107 2.39 -8.37 10.59
N LEU A 108 3.45 -8.66 9.83
CA LEU A 108 4.82 -8.40 10.26
C LEU A 108 5.32 -7.00 9.86
N GLY A 109 4.64 -6.28 8.97
CA GLY A 109 5.00 -4.91 8.59
C GLY A 109 4.12 -3.86 9.25
N ALA A 110 2.90 -3.70 8.75
CA ALA A 110 1.98 -2.64 9.16
C ALA A 110 1.60 -2.69 10.65
N VAL A 111 1.43 -3.86 11.26
CA VAL A 111 1.11 -3.97 12.70
C VAL A 111 2.27 -3.49 13.58
N PRO A 112 3.53 -3.93 13.41
CA PRO A 112 4.67 -3.31 14.09
C PRO A 112 4.79 -1.81 13.83
N MET A 113 4.47 -1.34 12.61
CA MET A 113 4.39 0.11 12.33
C MET A 113 3.35 0.83 13.15
N LEU A 114 2.19 0.25 13.36
CA LEU A 114 1.18 0.81 14.23
C LEU A 114 1.71 0.95 15.67
N LEU A 115 2.37 -0.10 16.18
CA LEU A 115 2.76 -0.17 17.59
C LEU A 115 3.99 0.67 17.94
N PHE A 116 4.99 0.69 17.07
CA PHE A 116 6.32 1.22 17.41
C PHE A 116 6.66 2.50 16.65
N TRP A 117 6.12 2.71 15.46
CA TRP A 117 6.50 3.83 14.62
C TRP A 117 5.46 4.94 14.65
N ARG A 118 5.92 6.18 14.81
CA ARG A 118 5.12 7.39 14.60
C ARG A 118 5.96 8.43 13.87
N GLY A 119 5.39 9.02 12.83
CA GLY A 119 5.99 10.13 12.10
C GLY A 119 5.63 10.14 10.61
N PRO A 120 5.90 11.24 9.89
CA PRO A 120 5.48 11.40 8.50
C PRO A 120 6.09 10.42 7.51
N PHE A 121 7.23 9.80 7.84
CA PHE A 121 7.83 8.75 7.01
C PHE A 121 6.90 7.52 6.86
N ILE A 122 6.07 7.23 7.86
CA ILE A 122 5.06 6.17 7.79
C ILE A 122 4.00 6.52 6.76
N GLN A 123 3.60 7.78 6.73
CA GLN A 123 2.60 8.27 5.79
C GLN A 123 3.14 8.25 4.36
N LEU A 124 4.42 8.58 4.17
CA LEU A 124 5.08 8.39 2.88
C LEU A 124 5.17 6.91 2.48
N ASN A 125 5.45 6.02 3.44
CA ASN A 125 5.39 4.58 3.18
C ASN A 125 3.97 4.12 2.80
N MET A 126 2.94 4.59 3.51
CA MET A 126 1.53 4.29 3.22
C MET A 126 1.14 4.79 1.84
N LEU A 127 1.54 6.01 1.46
CA LEU A 127 1.35 6.53 0.10
C LEU A 127 1.95 5.60 -0.95
N SER A 128 3.17 5.14 -0.71
CA SER A 128 3.95 4.37 -1.68
C SER A 128 3.44 2.93 -1.83
N THR A 129 3.05 2.30 -0.72
CA THR A 129 2.71 0.86 -0.69
C THR A 129 1.21 0.58 -0.82
N CYS A 130 0.37 1.45 -0.25
CA CYS A 130 -1.09 1.27 -0.18
C CYS A 130 -1.88 2.51 -0.64
N GLY A 131 -1.23 3.60 -1.00
CA GLY A 131 -1.89 4.83 -1.46
C GLY A 131 -2.03 4.86 -2.98
N LEU A 132 -1.53 5.94 -3.58
CA LEU A 132 -1.77 6.27 -4.99
C LEU A 132 -1.37 5.15 -5.97
N PRO A 133 -0.19 4.50 -5.84
CA PRO A 133 0.17 3.37 -6.70
C PRO A 133 -0.86 2.25 -6.67
N GLY A 134 -1.29 1.87 -5.47
CA GLY A 134 -2.29 0.83 -5.29
C GLY A 134 -3.66 1.24 -5.82
N ALA A 135 -4.10 2.48 -5.54
CA ALA A 135 -5.39 2.99 -6.03
C ALA A 135 -5.51 2.84 -7.55
N ILE A 136 -4.46 3.23 -8.29
CA ILE A 136 -4.43 3.14 -9.76
C ILE A 136 -4.32 1.69 -10.25
N ASP A 137 -3.46 0.88 -9.63
CA ASP A 137 -3.25 -0.52 -10.05
C ASP A 137 -4.55 -1.34 -9.91
N TYR A 138 -5.24 -1.21 -8.76
CA TYR A 138 -6.50 -1.90 -8.53
C TYR A 138 -7.65 -1.33 -9.35
N PHE A 139 -7.69 -0.02 -9.59
CA PHE A 139 -8.67 0.58 -10.50
C PHE A 139 -8.53 0.01 -11.92
N THR A 140 -7.30 -0.03 -12.45
CA THR A 140 -7.05 -0.56 -13.79
C THR A 140 -7.33 -2.07 -13.88
N LEU A 141 -7.13 -2.84 -12.81
CA LEU A 141 -7.57 -4.24 -12.74
C LEU A 141 -9.10 -4.38 -12.81
N CYS A 142 -9.84 -3.46 -12.18
CA CYS A 142 -11.30 -3.39 -12.33
C CYS A 142 -11.68 -3.14 -13.79
N LEU A 143 -11.06 -2.14 -14.45
CA LEU A 143 -11.30 -1.83 -15.87
C LEU A 143 -11.03 -3.03 -16.79
N VAL A 144 -9.95 -3.79 -16.56
CA VAL A 144 -9.67 -5.03 -17.30
C VAL A 144 -10.79 -6.05 -17.11
N LYS A 145 -11.24 -6.26 -15.88
CA LYS A 145 -12.33 -7.22 -15.60
C LYS A 145 -13.62 -6.81 -16.29
N HIS A 146 -13.89 -5.51 -16.40
CA HIS A 146 -15.03 -4.98 -17.14
C HIS A 146 -14.80 -4.83 -18.65
N ASN A 147 -13.67 -5.28 -19.19
CA ASN A 147 -13.29 -5.17 -20.61
C ASN A 147 -13.19 -3.73 -21.14
N TYR A 148 -12.99 -2.73 -20.27
CA TYR A 148 -12.78 -1.34 -20.68
C TYR A 148 -11.36 -1.07 -21.17
N ILE A 149 -10.38 -1.84 -20.70
CA ILE A 149 -8.99 -1.77 -21.18
C ILE A 149 -8.42 -3.17 -21.38
N HIS A 150 -7.44 -3.29 -22.27
CA HIS A 150 -6.70 -4.54 -22.47
C HIS A 150 -5.79 -4.87 -21.28
N LYS A 151 -5.59 -6.17 -21.05
CA LYS A 151 -4.68 -6.68 -20.01
C LYS A 151 -3.25 -6.16 -20.17
N LEU A 152 -2.76 -6.02 -21.41
CA LEU A 152 -1.41 -5.50 -21.67
C LEU A 152 -1.28 -4.04 -21.24
N THR A 153 -2.32 -3.22 -21.47
CA THR A 153 -2.37 -1.83 -21.00
C THR A 153 -2.26 -1.75 -19.48
N GLN A 154 -3.03 -2.58 -18.76
CA GLN A 154 -2.95 -2.66 -17.30
C GLN A 154 -1.55 -3.03 -16.81
N LYS A 155 -0.91 -4.02 -17.43
CA LYS A 155 0.45 -4.45 -17.04
C LYS A 155 1.51 -3.39 -17.30
N ASN A 156 1.36 -2.63 -18.40
CA ASN A 156 2.21 -1.47 -18.66
C ASN A 156 2.06 -0.39 -17.58
N ILE A 157 0.81 -0.02 -17.25
CA ILE A 157 0.52 0.97 -16.21
C ILE A 157 1.10 0.51 -14.86
N SER A 158 0.84 -0.75 -14.48
CA SER A 158 1.33 -1.36 -13.24
C SER A 158 2.86 -1.32 -13.14
N ALA A 159 3.58 -1.71 -14.21
CA ALA A 159 5.04 -1.68 -14.23
C ALA A 159 5.60 -0.25 -14.09
N ILE A 160 5.02 0.72 -14.79
CA ILE A 160 5.45 2.13 -14.71
C ILE A 160 5.24 2.67 -13.30
N ILE A 161 4.05 2.50 -12.74
CA ILE A 161 3.70 3.02 -11.41
C ILE A 161 4.56 2.40 -10.33
N ASN A 162 4.78 1.08 -10.37
CA ASN A 162 5.61 0.43 -9.38
C ASN A 162 7.09 0.87 -9.49
N ASN A 163 7.60 1.04 -10.72
CA ASN A 163 9.00 1.44 -10.93
C ASN A 163 9.28 2.91 -10.59
N TYR A 164 8.36 3.82 -10.92
CA TYR A 164 8.61 5.27 -10.81
C TYR A 164 7.95 5.94 -9.62
N ILE A 165 6.97 5.30 -8.98
CA ILE A 165 6.26 5.89 -7.83
C ILE A 165 6.47 5.04 -6.58
N ARG A 166 6.06 3.75 -6.60
CA ARG A 166 6.14 2.88 -5.41
C ARG A 166 7.58 2.70 -4.93
N PHE A 167 8.47 2.22 -5.79
CA PHE A 167 9.82 1.88 -5.36
C PHE A 167 10.61 3.11 -4.90
N PRO A 168 10.66 4.23 -5.67
CA PRO A 168 11.30 5.46 -5.19
C PRO A 168 10.68 5.96 -3.88
N GLY A 169 9.35 5.93 -3.75
CA GLY A 169 8.66 6.33 -2.53
C GLY A 169 9.06 5.51 -1.31
N THR A 170 9.17 4.19 -1.44
CA THR A 170 9.66 3.31 -0.35
C THR A 170 11.12 3.55 -0.01
N VAL A 171 11.98 3.85 -1.01
CA VAL A 171 13.39 4.21 -0.75
C VAL A 171 13.46 5.50 0.05
N ILE A 172 12.73 6.55 -0.36
CA ILE A 172 12.69 7.83 0.34
C ILE A 172 12.16 7.66 1.77
N ALA A 173 11.08 6.88 1.95
CA ALA A 173 10.53 6.60 3.28
C ALA A 173 11.56 5.90 4.20
N SER A 174 12.29 4.90 3.69
CA SER A 174 13.37 4.24 4.43
C SER A 174 14.52 5.21 4.76
N THR A 175 14.90 6.09 3.83
CA THR A 175 15.92 7.12 4.06
C THR A 175 15.49 8.12 5.13
N LEU A 176 14.24 8.57 5.11
CA LEU A 176 13.71 9.49 6.12
C LEU A 176 13.61 8.85 7.50
N CYS A 177 13.30 7.55 7.58
CA CYS A 177 13.36 6.80 8.83
C CYS A 177 14.79 6.80 9.40
N TYR A 178 15.80 6.56 8.55
CA TYR A 178 17.20 6.63 8.96
C TYR A 178 17.61 8.03 9.42
N ILE A 179 17.28 9.07 8.66
CA ILE A 179 17.56 10.47 9.04
C ILE A 179 16.88 10.81 10.37
N GLY A 180 15.61 10.43 10.54
CA GLY A 180 14.87 10.66 11.79
C GLY A 180 15.52 9.97 13.00
N TYR A 181 16.11 8.80 12.80
CA TYR A 181 16.89 8.12 13.84
C TYR A 181 18.19 8.87 14.16
N MET A 182 18.98 9.25 13.15
CA MET A 182 20.24 9.99 13.34
C MET A 182 20.05 11.37 13.99
N GLU A 183 18.94 12.04 13.69
CA GLU A 183 18.55 13.32 14.27
C GLU A 183 17.91 13.20 15.67
N ASN A 184 17.89 12.00 16.26
CA ASN A 184 17.24 11.69 17.54
C ASN A 184 15.74 12.03 17.60
N LYS A 185 15.07 12.09 16.44
CA LYS A 185 13.62 12.34 16.33
C LYS A 185 12.81 11.06 16.50
N ILE A 186 13.38 9.93 16.08
CA ILE A 186 12.82 8.59 16.26
C ILE A 186 13.63 7.87 17.34
N ILE A 187 13.02 7.68 18.50
CA ILE A 187 13.65 7.04 19.66
C ILE A 187 13.17 5.59 19.73
N LEU A 188 13.82 4.70 18.97
CA LEU A 188 13.57 3.26 18.97
C LEU A 188 14.89 2.50 18.99
N HIS A 189 14.84 1.24 19.41
CA HIS A 189 16.00 0.37 19.35
C HIS A 189 16.50 0.23 17.88
N PRO A 190 17.82 0.28 17.61
CA PRO A 190 18.36 0.24 16.25
C PRO A 190 17.88 -0.96 15.42
N VAL A 191 17.70 -2.11 16.07
CA VAL A 191 17.18 -3.34 15.42
C VAL A 191 15.78 -3.11 14.86
N CYS A 192 14.91 -2.39 15.57
CA CYS A 192 13.60 -2.04 15.04
C CYS A 192 13.77 -1.18 13.80
N ILE A 193 14.57 -0.10 13.86
CA ILE A 193 14.79 0.81 12.73
C ILE A 193 15.26 0.06 11.48
N ILE A 194 16.27 -0.81 11.62
CA ILE A 194 16.78 -1.64 10.52
C ILE A 194 15.67 -2.54 9.97
N TYR A 195 14.90 -3.18 10.84
CA TYR A 195 13.79 -4.04 10.45
C TYR A 195 12.71 -3.27 9.65
N GLY A 196 12.29 -2.09 10.12
CA GLY A 196 11.28 -1.28 9.46
C GLY A 196 11.76 -0.73 8.10
N MET A 197 13.01 -0.27 8.04
CA MET A 197 13.64 0.17 6.78
C MET A 197 13.74 -0.99 5.78
N TYR A 198 14.16 -2.17 6.25
CA TYR A 198 14.26 -3.35 5.41
C TYR A 198 12.90 -3.76 4.85
N LEU A 199 11.87 -3.88 5.69
CA LEU A 199 10.53 -4.28 5.20
C LEU A 199 9.93 -3.26 4.24
N THR A 200 10.11 -1.96 4.51
CA THR A 200 9.65 -0.89 3.62
C THR A 200 10.33 -0.97 2.26
N TYR A 201 11.66 -1.05 2.25
CA TYR A 201 12.44 -1.20 1.02
C TYR A 201 12.10 -2.49 0.28
N PHE A 202 12.05 -3.62 1.00
CA PHE A 202 11.80 -4.93 0.44
C PHE A 202 10.41 -5.02 -0.18
N ASN A 203 9.40 -4.40 0.43
CA ASN A 203 8.06 -4.30 -0.14
C ASN A 203 8.10 -3.61 -1.52
N GLY A 204 8.67 -2.41 -1.58
CA GLY A 204 8.76 -1.67 -2.84
C GLY A 204 9.56 -2.42 -3.90
N ALA A 205 10.76 -2.89 -3.53
CA ALA A 205 11.65 -3.61 -4.46
C ALA A 205 11.00 -4.87 -5.02
N TYR A 206 10.40 -5.69 -4.15
CA TYR A 206 9.82 -6.98 -4.53
C TYR A 206 8.62 -6.83 -5.47
N PHE A 207 7.67 -5.96 -5.12
CA PHE A 207 6.49 -5.77 -5.96
C PHE A 207 6.81 -5.04 -7.26
N SER A 208 7.80 -4.15 -7.28
CA SER A 208 8.25 -3.52 -8.52
C SER A 208 8.93 -4.49 -9.47
N LYS A 209 9.79 -5.38 -8.96
CA LYS A 209 10.35 -6.48 -9.74
C LYS A 209 9.24 -7.33 -10.37
N LEU A 210 8.27 -7.77 -9.57
CA LEU A 210 7.15 -8.58 -10.05
C LEU A 210 6.30 -7.85 -11.10
N ALA A 211 6.01 -6.56 -10.92
CA ALA A 211 5.23 -5.80 -11.87
C ALA A 211 5.93 -5.69 -13.24
N ILE A 212 7.25 -5.43 -13.22
CA ILE A 212 8.08 -5.33 -14.43
C ILE A 212 8.20 -6.68 -15.14
N GLU A 213 8.54 -7.75 -14.40
CA GLU A 213 8.70 -9.10 -14.97
C GLU A 213 7.38 -9.59 -15.58
N ASN A 214 6.25 -9.40 -14.89
CA ASN A 214 4.94 -9.77 -15.41
C ASN A 214 4.59 -8.99 -16.68
N ASN A 215 4.91 -7.70 -16.74
CA ASN A 215 4.69 -6.90 -17.95
C ASN A 215 5.54 -7.42 -19.13
N MET A 216 6.80 -7.76 -18.87
CA MET A 216 7.68 -8.27 -19.92
C MET A 216 7.22 -9.60 -20.48
N VAL A 217 6.84 -10.55 -19.62
CA VAL A 217 6.29 -11.85 -20.06
C VAL A 217 5.05 -11.65 -20.93
N HIS A 218 4.16 -10.74 -20.55
CA HIS A 218 2.96 -10.44 -21.34
C HIS A 218 3.26 -9.81 -22.71
N LYS A 219 4.27 -8.93 -22.80
CA LYS A 219 4.72 -8.37 -24.07
C LYS A 219 5.31 -9.42 -25.00
N ILE A 220 6.14 -10.32 -24.47
CA ILE A 220 6.76 -11.40 -25.25
C ILE A 220 5.68 -12.33 -25.79
N ASN A 221 4.75 -12.77 -24.94
CA ASN A 221 3.66 -13.64 -25.36
C ASN A 221 2.76 -13.00 -26.43
N HIS A 222 2.43 -11.71 -26.25
CA HIS A 222 1.66 -10.97 -27.26
C HIS A 222 2.42 -10.87 -28.59
N ARG A 223 3.73 -10.61 -28.55
CA ARG A 223 4.57 -10.56 -29.76
C ARG A 223 4.63 -11.92 -30.46
N ASN A 224 4.78 -13.01 -29.70
CA ASN A 224 4.85 -14.35 -30.27
C ASN A 224 3.53 -14.75 -30.96
N LEU A 225 2.38 -14.35 -30.41
CA LEU A 225 1.07 -14.57 -31.04
C LEU A 225 0.93 -13.80 -32.37
N LEU A 226 1.46 -12.58 -32.45
CA LEU A 226 1.46 -11.81 -33.70
C LEU A 226 2.36 -12.45 -34.76
N VAL A 227 3.51 -13.00 -34.36
CA VAL A 227 4.46 -13.65 -35.28
C VAL A 227 3.94 -15.02 -35.76
N SER A 228 3.24 -15.77 -34.92
CA SER A 228 2.74 -17.11 -35.28
C SER A 228 1.42 -17.09 -36.09
N GLY A 229 0.87 -15.91 -36.40
CA GLY A 229 -0.39 -15.77 -37.15
C GLY A 229 -1.62 -16.36 -36.45
N THR A 230 -1.50 -16.72 -35.16
CA THR A 230 -2.61 -17.29 -34.38
C THR A 230 -3.36 -16.19 -33.65
N GLN A 231 -4.20 -15.46 -34.40
CA GLN A 231 -5.30 -14.71 -33.78
C GLN A 231 -6.46 -15.70 -33.54
N LYS A 232 -6.74 -15.99 -32.27
CA LYS A 232 -8.04 -16.51 -31.82
C LYS A 232 -8.75 -15.42 -31.04
#